data_AF-A0A523NRP7-F1
#
_entry.id   AF-A0A523NRP7-F1
#
_cell.length_a   1.000
_cell.length_b   1.000
_cell.length_c   1.000
_cell.angle_alpha   90.00
_cell.angle_beta   90.00
_cell.angle_gamma   90.00
#
_symmetry.space_group_name_H-M   'P 1'
#
loop_
_entity.id
_entity.type
_entity.pdbx_description
1 polymer ?
#
loop_
_entity_poly.entity_id
_entity_poly.type
_entity_poly.pdbx_seq_one_letter_code
_entity_poly.pdbx_strand_id
1 'polypeptide(L)'
;MNHLKVLCSSIVLAGLVLWLPDMALADPAEEPLCGGIADLDKLNLCRAFEIDKAKTEEQKKNRYRNKNHSTYYCSLIKSRDIQTYCFAVTGNNKSQCGLIIDAKMEKDCNEKVK
;
A
#
# COMPACT_ATOMS: atom_id res chain seq x y z
N MET A 1 54.68 -45.88 -37.85
CA MET A 1 55.72 -44.85 -37.81
C MET A 1 55.62 -44.14 -36.47
N ASN A 2 56.75 -44.10 -35.76
CA ASN A 2 56.90 -43.67 -34.37
C ASN A 2 56.76 -42.16 -34.17
N HIS A 3 56.81 -41.80 -32.88
CA HIS A 3 57.03 -40.47 -32.26
C HIS A 3 55.73 -39.81 -31.77
N LEU A 4 55.54 -39.38 -30.52
CA LEU A 4 56.37 -39.36 -29.31
C LEU A 4 55.43 -38.89 -28.17
N LYS A 5 55.50 -39.52 -26.99
CA LYS A 5 54.80 -39.09 -25.75
C LYS A 5 55.38 -37.76 -25.25
N VAL A 6 54.58 -36.83 -24.71
CA VAL A 6 54.87 -36.04 -23.48
C VAL A 6 53.56 -35.50 -22.89
N LEU A 7 53.37 -35.76 -21.58
CA LEU A 7 52.38 -35.19 -20.68
C LEU A 7 52.65 -33.70 -20.41
N CYS A 8 51.63 -32.84 -20.38
CA CYS A 8 51.74 -31.59 -19.62
C CYS A 8 50.38 -31.07 -19.13
N SER A 9 50.31 -30.95 -17.80
CA SER A 9 49.55 -30.02 -16.97
C SER A 9 48.06 -29.77 -17.22
N SER A 10 47.31 -30.17 -16.20
CA SER A 10 46.04 -29.60 -15.77
C SER A 10 45.95 -28.09 -16.00
N ILE A 11 45.06 -27.67 -16.88
CA ILE A 11 44.48 -26.33 -16.84
C ILE A 11 42.97 -26.52 -16.84
N VAL A 12 42.40 -26.56 -15.63
CA VAL A 12 40.97 -26.33 -15.41
C VAL A 12 40.74 -24.84 -15.68
N LEU A 13 40.35 -24.50 -16.90
CA LEU A 13 39.71 -23.22 -17.16
C LEU A 13 38.22 -23.44 -16.94
N ALA A 14 37.79 -23.17 -15.71
CA ALA A 14 36.39 -22.97 -15.37
C ALA A 14 35.85 -21.87 -16.29
N GLY A 15 35.08 -22.29 -17.30
CA GLY A 15 34.38 -21.41 -18.21
C GLY A 15 33.43 -20.53 -17.40
N LEU A 16 33.71 -19.24 -17.48
CA LEU A 16 32.95 -18.12 -16.93
C LEU A 16 31.45 -18.30 -17.22
N VAL A 17 30.69 -18.78 -16.23
CA VAL A 17 29.24 -18.67 -16.25
C VAL A 17 28.96 -17.17 -16.20
N LEU A 18 28.58 -16.59 -17.33
CA LEU A 18 28.05 -15.24 -17.40
C LEU A 18 26.82 -15.19 -16.50
N TRP A 19 27.00 -14.69 -15.27
CA TRP A 19 25.93 -14.28 -14.39
C TRP A 19 25.19 -13.12 -15.06
N LEU A 20 24.20 -13.45 -15.88
CA LEU A 20 23.14 -12.50 -16.21
C LEU A 20 22.34 -12.29 -14.91
N PRO A 21 22.17 -11.06 -14.41
CA PRO A 21 21.19 -10.83 -13.37
C PRO A 21 19.82 -11.22 -13.91
N ASP A 22 19.08 -12.03 -13.15
CA ASP A 22 17.68 -12.33 -13.42
C ASP A 22 16.94 -11.03 -13.73
N MET A 23 16.56 -10.86 -14.98
CA MET A 23 15.73 -9.73 -15.39
C MET A 23 14.35 -10.00 -14.82
N ALA A 24 14.08 -9.36 -13.68
CA ALA A 24 12.76 -9.32 -13.07
C ALA A 24 11.74 -8.92 -14.13
N LEU A 25 10.84 -9.84 -14.47
CA LEU A 25 9.59 -9.52 -15.14
C LEU A 25 8.94 -8.42 -14.30
N ALA A 26 8.77 -7.23 -14.88
CA ALA A 26 7.99 -6.18 -14.25
C ALA A 26 6.60 -6.77 -14.00
N ASP A 27 6.24 -6.93 -12.74
CA ASP A 27 4.89 -7.29 -12.33
C ASP A 27 3.90 -6.34 -13.03
N PRO A 28 2.72 -6.82 -13.47
CA PRO A 28 1.70 -5.96 -14.04
C PRO A 28 1.46 -4.83 -13.04
N ALA A 29 1.70 -3.59 -13.47
CA ALA A 29 1.63 -2.41 -12.61
C ALA A 29 0.36 -2.50 -11.76
N GLU A 30 0.54 -2.73 -10.45
CA GLU A 30 -0.55 -2.68 -9.49
C GLU A 30 -1.27 -1.35 -9.73
N GLU A 31 -2.57 -1.43 -10.04
CA GLU A 31 -3.44 -0.26 -10.12
C GLU A 31 -3.16 0.59 -8.86
N PRO A 32 -2.75 1.86 -9.01
CA PRO A 32 -2.34 2.66 -7.87
C PRO A 32 -3.49 2.73 -6.87
N LEU A 33 -3.19 2.49 -5.59
CA LEU A 33 -4.16 2.47 -4.49
C LEU A 33 -5.15 3.66 -4.59
N CYS A 34 -6.45 3.37 -4.65
CA CYS A 34 -7.55 4.34 -4.85
C CYS A 34 -7.54 5.09 -6.20
N GLY A 35 -6.85 4.57 -7.21
CA GLY A 35 -6.83 5.07 -8.58
C GLY A 35 -8.22 5.06 -9.22
N GLY A 36 -8.45 5.98 -10.18
CA GLY A 36 -9.70 6.04 -10.94
C GLY A 36 -10.91 6.67 -10.23
N ILE A 37 -10.78 7.06 -8.95
CA ILE A 37 -11.85 7.76 -8.22
C ILE A 37 -11.84 9.25 -8.57
N ALA A 38 -12.80 9.70 -9.36
CA ALA A 38 -12.93 11.12 -9.76
C ALA A 38 -13.46 12.03 -8.64
N ASP A 39 -14.32 11.51 -7.77
CA ASP A 39 -14.90 12.27 -6.66
C ASP A 39 -13.88 12.40 -5.52
N LEU A 40 -13.56 13.63 -5.13
CA LEU A 40 -12.49 13.90 -4.18
C LEU A 40 -12.80 13.40 -2.76
N ASP A 41 -14.06 13.44 -2.34
CA ASP A 41 -14.46 12.95 -1.02
C ASP A 41 -14.38 11.43 -0.96
N LYS A 42 -14.82 10.73 -1.99
CA LYS A 42 -14.67 9.27 -2.12
C LYS A 42 -13.20 8.86 -2.23
N LEU A 43 -12.39 9.63 -2.95
CA LEU A 43 -10.96 9.39 -3.07
C LEU A 43 -10.28 9.50 -1.70
N ASN A 44 -10.58 10.56 -0.95
CA ASN A 44 -10.04 10.75 0.39
C ASN A 44 -10.57 9.72 1.39
N LEU A 45 -11.83 9.31 1.28
CA LEU A 45 -12.37 8.21 2.09
C LEU A 45 -11.61 6.89 1.83
N CYS A 46 -11.37 6.55 0.56
CA CYS A 46 -10.58 5.38 0.20
C CYS A 46 -9.17 5.45 0.79
N ARG A 47 -8.47 6.57 0.60
CA ARG A 47 -7.14 6.78 1.18
C ARG A 47 -7.15 6.65 2.70
N ALA A 48 -8.18 7.14 3.37
CA ALA A 48 -8.25 7.07 4.82
C ALA A 48 -8.30 5.63 5.35
N PHE A 49 -8.96 4.71 4.63
CA PHE A 49 -9.05 3.31 5.03
C PHE A 49 -7.87 2.45 4.61
N GLU A 50 -7.18 2.81 3.53
CA GLU A 50 -6.12 1.98 2.99
C GLU A 50 -4.72 2.41 3.45
N ILE A 51 -4.47 3.70 3.62
CA ILE A 51 -3.11 4.22 3.81
C ILE A 51 -2.45 3.74 5.11
N ASP A 52 -3.25 3.54 6.17
CA ASP A 52 -2.73 3.10 7.46
C ASP A 52 -2.27 1.63 7.44
N LYS A 53 -2.78 0.83 6.49
CA LYS A 53 -2.36 -0.56 6.27
C LYS A 53 -0.98 -0.66 5.60
N ALA A 54 -0.61 0.35 4.82
CA ALA A 54 0.61 0.37 4.00
C ALA A 54 1.81 1.08 4.67
N LYS A 55 1.70 1.51 5.94
CA LYS A 55 2.75 2.28 6.60
C LYS A 55 3.92 1.43 7.08
N THR A 56 5.12 1.96 6.90
CA THR A 56 6.32 1.47 7.59
C THR A 56 6.31 1.84 9.08
N GLU A 57 7.10 1.14 9.90
CA GLU A 57 7.23 1.46 11.33
C GLU A 57 7.74 2.88 11.58
N GLU A 58 8.62 3.39 10.71
CA GLU A 58 9.11 4.76 10.80
C GLU A 58 7.97 5.78 10.56
N GLN A 59 7.13 5.52 9.56
CA GLN A 59 5.98 6.36 9.23
C GLN A 59 4.92 6.42 10.34
N LYS A 60 4.91 5.44 11.26
CA LYS A 60 4.01 5.38 12.41
C LYS A 60 4.48 6.23 13.59
N LYS A 61 5.78 6.54 13.72
CA LYS A 61 6.35 7.22 14.88
C LYS A 61 5.85 8.66 15.09
N ASN A 62 5.62 9.41 14.02
CA ASN A 62 5.19 10.81 14.12
C ASN A 62 4.17 11.20 13.04
N ARG A 63 2.90 11.24 13.45
CA ARG A 63 1.76 11.65 12.62
C ARG A 63 1.86 13.10 12.13
N TYR A 64 2.46 14.01 12.90
CA TYR A 64 2.57 15.43 12.51
C TYR A 64 3.60 15.64 11.39
N ARG A 65 4.62 14.79 11.31
CA ARG A 65 5.65 14.83 10.27
C ARG A 65 5.21 14.09 9.01
N ASN A 66 4.36 13.08 9.17
CA ASN A 66 3.84 12.30 8.07
C ASN A 66 2.33 12.47 7.96
N LYS A 67 1.88 13.39 7.09
CA LYS A 67 0.46 13.64 6.79
C LYS A 67 -0.23 12.46 6.07
N ASN A 68 0.49 11.41 5.69
CA ASN A 68 -0.06 10.28 4.98
C ASN A 68 -0.76 9.30 5.96
N HIS A 69 -1.89 9.71 6.55
CA HIS A 69 -2.63 8.91 7.54
C HIS A 69 -4.14 9.12 7.45
N SER A 70 -4.89 8.14 7.95
CA SER A 70 -6.37 8.12 8.00
C SER A 70 -6.99 9.46 8.41
N THR A 71 -6.64 9.95 9.61
CA THR A 71 -7.19 11.21 10.16
C THR A 71 -6.91 12.44 9.28
N TYR A 72 -5.79 12.49 8.55
CA TYR A 72 -5.52 13.59 7.62
C TYR A 72 -6.50 13.54 6.46
N TYR A 73 -6.66 12.37 5.83
CA TYR A 73 -7.59 12.22 4.72
C TYR A 73 -9.06 12.43 5.12
N CYS A 74 -9.49 11.95 6.29
CA CYS A 74 -10.83 12.28 6.81
C CYS A 74 -11.05 13.80 6.93
N SER A 75 -10.03 14.57 7.32
CA SER A 75 -10.15 16.03 7.43
C SER A 75 -10.23 16.77 6.09
N LEU A 76 -9.85 16.13 4.99
CA LEU A 76 -9.96 16.71 3.65
C LEU A 76 -11.35 16.56 3.04
N ILE A 77 -12.15 15.60 3.51
CA ILE A 77 -13.52 15.32 3.05
C ILE A 77 -14.43 16.53 3.35
N LYS A 78 -15.25 16.96 2.38
CA LYS A 78 -16.11 18.14 2.50
C LYS A 78 -17.56 17.82 2.82
N SER A 79 -18.06 16.68 2.35
CA SER A 79 -19.35 16.15 2.74
C SER A 79 -19.35 15.81 4.24
N ARG A 80 -20.28 16.40 4.99
CA ARG A 80 -20.40 16.22 6.43
C ARG A 80 -20.59 14.74 6.79
N ASP A 81 -21.53 14.06 6.15
CA ASP A 81 -21.85 12.67 6.48
C ASP A 81 -20.69 11.74 6.16
N ILE A 82 -20.02 11.93 5.01
CA ILE A 82 -18.84 11.12 4.64
C ILE A 82 -17.68 11.39 5.61
N GLN A 83 -17.47 12.65 6.02
CA GLN A 83 -16.43 13.00 6.97
C GLN A 83 -16.69 12.38 8.35
N THR A 84 -17.92 12.51 8.86
CA THR A 84 -18.35 11.91 10.13
C THR A 84 -18.17 10.40 10.09
N TYR A 85 -18.61 9.75 9.01
CA TYR A 85 -18.42 8.32 8.78
C TYR A 85 -16.93 7.93 8.82
N CYS A 86 -16.07 8.68 8.12
CA CYS A 86 -14.63 8.43 8.08
C CYS A 86 -14.01 8.48 9.49
N PHE A 87 -14.31 9.53 10.27
CA PHE A 87 -13.78 9.66 11.63
C PHE A 87 -14.34 8.61 12.59
N ALA A 88 -15.63 8.29 12.48
CA ALA A 88 -16.26 7.26 13.31
C ALA A 88 -15.62 5.89 13.09
N VAL A 89 -15.46 5.47 11.83
CA VAL A 89 -14.90 4.16 11.48
C VAL A 89 -13.40 4.09 11.78
N THR A 90 -12.62 5.09 11.36
CA THR A 90 -11.15 5.09 11.61
C THR A 90 -10.79 5.25 13.09
N GLY A 91 -11.63 5.95 13.86
CA GLY A 91 -11.46 6.16 15.30
C GLY A 91 -12.18 5.13 16.18
N ASN A 92 -12.90 4.17 15.58
CA ASN A 92 -13.78 3.22 16.27
C ASN A 92 -14.72 3.90 17.30
N ASN A 93 -15.38 4.99 16.90
CA ASN A 93 -16.26 5.79 17.76
C ASN A 93 -17.73 5.71 17.33
N LYS A 94 -18.48 4.82 17.98
CA LYS A 94 -19.87 4.54 17.61
C LYS A 94 -20.80 5.74 17.82
N SER A 95 -20.54 6.56 18.84
CA SER A 95 -21.35 7.75 19.11
C SER A 95 -21.36 8.76 17.97
N GLN A 96 -20.30 8.81 17.16
CA GLN A 96 -20.24 9.68 15.98
C GLN A 96 -21.13 9.19 14.84
N CYS A 97 -21.43 7.90 14.74
CA CYS A 97 -22.31 7.39 13.68
C CYS A 97 -23.70 8.04 13.74
N GLY A 98 -24.23 8.31 14.94
CA GLY A 98 -25.52 8.98 15.12
C GLY A 98 -25.56 10.46 14.73
N LEU A 99 -24.45 11.03 14.25
CA LEU A 99 -24.40 12.38 13.69
C LEU A 99 -24.55 12.39 12.15
N ILE A 100 -24.60 11.21 11.52
CA ILE A 100 -24.80 11.04 10.08
C ILE A 100 -26.30 11.19 9.78
N ILE A 101 -26.65 12.02 8.79
CA ILE A 101 -28.04 12.29 8.43
C ILE A 101 -28.58 11.20 7.48
N ASP A 102 -27.77 10.72 6.55
CA ASP A 102 -28.15 9.61 5.67
C ASP A 102 -28.30 8.30 6.46
N ALA A 103 -29.55 7.83 6.59
CA ALA A 103 -29.88 6.65 7.41
C ALA A 103 -29.17 5.36 6.94
N LYS A 104 -28.90 5.22 5.63
CA LYS A 104 -28.19 4.04 5.11
C LYS A 104 -26.71 4.07 5.50
N MET A 105 -26.08 5.25 5.44
CA MET A 105 -24.70 5.46 5.85
C MET A 105 -24.53 5.38 7.37
N GLU A 106 -25.49 5.89 8.15
CA GLU A 106 -25.50 5.72 9.61
C GLU A 106 -25.52 4.23 9.98
N LYS A 107 -26.39 3.44 9.34
CA LYS A 107 -26.47 2.00 9.57
C LYS A 107 -25.14 1.30 9.25
N ASP A 108 -24.57 1.58 8.07
CA ASP A 108 -23.27 1.01 7.67
C ASP A 108 -22.13 1.42 8.62
N CYS A 109 -22.13 2.66 9.11
CA CYS A 109 -21.20 3.15 10.13
C CYS A 109 -21.28 2.30 11.41
N ASN A 110 -22.50 2.11 11.92
CA ASN A 110 -22.76 1.36 13.15
C ASN A 110 -22.34 -0.12 13.04
N GLU A 111 -22.38 -0.70 11.83
CA GLU A 111 -21.94 -2.08 11.56
C GLU A 111 -20.40 -2.19 11.50
N LYS A 112 -19.71 -1.14 11.03
CA LYS A 112 -18.25 -1.13 10.87
C LYS A 112 -17.49 -0.75 12.13
N VAL A 113 -18.12 0.01 13.02
CA VAL A 113 -17.54 0.39 14.31
C VAL A 113 -17.84 -0.70 15.34
N LYS A 114 -16.79 -1.19 16.00
CA LYS A 114 -16.86 -2.22 17.06
C LYS A 114 -17.32 -1.63 18.38
#